data_AF-A0A7W1AS60-F1
#
_entry.id   AF-A0A7W1AS60-F1
#
_cell.length_a   1.000
_cell.length_b   1.000
_cell.length_c   1.000
_cell.angle_alpha   90.00
_cell.angle_beta   90.00
_cell.angle_gamma   90.00
#
_symmetry.space_group_name_H-M   'P 1'
#
loop_
_entity.id
_entity.type
_entity.pdbx_description
1 polymer ?
#
loop_
_entity_poly.entity_id
_entity_poly.type
_entity_poly.pdbx_seq_one_letter_code
_entity_poly.pdbx_strand_id
1 'polypeptide(L)' 'MASVDLTDVTEISADPGELPEKMAAWVIREEREGEPRDAFQMEEIEVPRPGAFEVIVRVMAAGVNYNNVWAALGQPVS' A
#
# COMPACT_ATOMS: atom_id res chain seq x y z
N MET A 1 -8.35 -9.74 9.14
CA MET A 1 -7.65 -9.28 7.91
C MET A 1 -6.54 -10.27 7.62
N ALA A 2 -6.34 -10.65 6.36
CA ALA A 2 -5.28 -11.59 6.01
C ALA A 2 -3.92 -10.94 6.29
N SER A 3 -3.08 -11.61 7.08
CA SER A 3 -1.70 -11.19 7.30
C SER A 3 -0.89 -11.49 6.05
N VAL A 4 -0.24 -10.49 5.46
CA VAL A 4 0.68 -10.68 4.34
C VAL A 4 1.97 -11.33 4.88
N ASP A 5 2.42 -12.41 4.24
CA ASP A 5 3.78 -12.93 4.48
C ASP A 5 4.81 -12.04 3.78
N LEU A 6 5.75 -11.49 4.55
CA LEU A 6 6.76 -10.56 4.05
C LEU A 6 7.82 -11.26 3.21
N THR A 7 7.95 -12.59 3.26
CA THR A 7 8.89 -13.31 2.38
C THR A 7 8.43 -13.31 0.93
N ASP A 8 7.13 -13.14 0.70
CA ASP A 8 6.52 -13.38 -0.60
C ASP A 8 6.27 -12.08 -1.38
N VAL A 9 6.52 -10.92 -0.78
CA VAL A 9 6.26 -9.60 -1.39
C VAL A 9 7.10 -9.32 -2.63
N THR A 10 8.18 -10.07 -2.85
CA THR A 10 9.00 -9.98 -4.08
C THR A 10 8.63 -11.03 -5.12
N GLU A 11 7.77 -12.00 -4.79
CA GLU A 11 7.31 -12.99 -5.74
C GLU A 11 6.30 -12.38 -6.72
N ILE A 12 6.37 -12.82 -7.97
CA ILE A 12 5.58 -12.26 -9.07
C ILE A 12 4.82 -13.40 -9.70
N SER A 13 3.50 -13.40 -9.53
CA SER A 13 2.60 -14.38 -10.12
C SER A 13 1.96 -13.92 -11.44
N ALA A 14 2.14 -12.65 -11.81
CA ALA A 14 1.51 -12.05 -13.00
C ALA A 14 2.54 -11.69 -14.07
N ASP A 15 2.20 -12.00 -15.33
CA ASP A 15 3.00 -11.65 -16.50
C ASP A 15 2.92 -10.14 -16.82
N PRO A 16 3.91 -9.57 -17.52
CA PRO A 16 3.85 -8.19 -17.96
C PRO A 16 2.58 -7.89 -18.79
N GLY A 17 1.74 -7.00 -18.29
CA GLY A 17 0.47 -6.63 -18.93
C GLY A 17 -0.76 -7.27 -18.29
N GLU A 18 -0.58 -8.27 -17.42
CA GLU A 18 -1.63 -8.84 -16.60
C GLU A 18 -1.64 -8.22 -15.20
N LEU A 19 -2.83 -7.97 -14.66
CA LEU A 19 -3.00 -7.45 -13.31
C LEU A 19 -3.43 -8.60 -12.39
N PRO A 20 -2.71 -8.83 -11.27
CA PRO A 20 -3.21 -9.74 -10.25
C PRO A 20 -4.49 -9.15 -9.62
N GLU A 21 -5.33 -10.00 -9.03
CA GLU A 21 -6.57 -9.55 -8.38
C GLU A 21 -6.27 -8.68 -7.14
N LYS A 22 -5.17 -8.98 -6.45
CA LYS A 22 -4.80 -8.34 -5.19
C LYS A 22 -3.29 -8.07 -5.10
N MET A 23 -2.93 -7.16 -4.19
CA MET A 23 -1.54 -6.80 -3.88
C MET A 23 -1.36 -6.55 -2.39
N ALA A 24 -0.14 -6.71 -1.92
CA ALA A 24 0.27 -6.29 -0.58
C ALA A 24 0.46 -4.77 -0.51
N ALA A 25 -0.01 -4.14 0.56
CA ALA A 25 0.15 -2.70 0.79
C ALA A 25 0.29 -2.38 2.28
N TRP A 26 1.01 -1.30 2.58
CA TRP A 26 0.95 -0.63 3.89
C TRP A 26 -0.30 0.25 3.94
N VAL A 27 -1.25 -0.07 4.82
CA VAL A 27 -2.57 0.56 4.89
C VAL A 27 -2.78 1.21 6.26
N ILE A 28 -3.24 2.46 6.22
CA ILE A 28 -3.76 3.19 7.39
C ILE A 28 -5.29 3.07 7.37
N ARG A 29 -5.89 2.93 8.55
CA ARG A 29 -7.33 3.00 8.76
C ARG A 29 -7.62 3.92 9.94
N GLU A 30 -8.78 4.58 9.91
CA GLU A 30 -9.19 5.59 10.89
C GLU A 30 -9.11 5.06 12.33
N GLU A 31 -9.51 3.80 12.56
CA GLU A 31 -9.48 3.19 13.89
C GLU A 31 -8.07 2.90 14.44
N ARG A 32 -7.02 3.11 13.64
CA ARG A 32 -5.61 2.91 14.01
C ARG A 32 -4.75 4.17 13.87
N GLU A 33 -5.35 5.31 13.57
CA GLU A 33 -4.60 6.57 13.50
C GLU A 33 -3.83 6.85 14.81
N GLY A 34 -2.62 7.36 14.68
CA GLY A 34 -1.68 7.56 15.79
C GLY A 34 -0.24 7.41 15.35
N GLU A 35 0.58 6.82 16.22
CA GLU A 35 2.01 6.60 15.94
C GLU A 35 2.19 5.74 14.67
N PRO A 36 3.06 6.15 13.71
CA PRO A 36 3.19 5.45 12.41
C PRO A 36 3.45 3.95 12.52
N ARG A 37 4.18 3.52 13.56
CA ARG A 37 4.49 2.10 13.79
C ARG A 37 3.25 1.25 14.02
N ASP A 38 2.20 1.83 14.59
CA ASP A 38 0.96 1.14 14.93
C ASP A 38 -0.13 1.41 13.86
N ALA A 39 -0.13 2.61 13.25
CA ALA A 39 -1.08 3.02 12.22
C ALA A 39 -0.93 2.25 10.90
N PHE A 40 0.31 2.09 10.42
CA PHE A 40 0.60 1.34 9.21
C PHE A 40 0.56 -0.16 9.50
N GLN A 41 -0.33 -0.88 8.82
CA GLN A 41 -0.39 -2.34 8.87
C GLN A 41 -0.31 -2.90 7.45
N MET A 42 0.34 -4.04 7.30
CA MET A 42 0.37 -4.75 6.03
C MET A 42 -0.96 -5.47 5.80
N GLU A 43 -1.57 -5.19 4.65
CA GLU A 43 -2.83 -5.81 4.24
C GLU A 43 -2.74 -6.23 2.77
N GLU A 44 -3.52 -7.25 2.42
CA GLU A 44 -3.80 -7.61 1.04
C GLU A 44 -5.04 -6.82 0.57
N ILE A 45 -4.89 -6.02 -0.48
CA ILE A 45 -5.93 -5.17 -1.04
C ILE A 45 -6.13 -5.44 -2.53
N GLU A 46 -7.28 -5.05 -3.08
CA GLU A 46 -7.54 -5.16 -4.52
C GLU A 46 -6.58 -4.29 -5.33
N VAL A 47 -6.10 -4.81 -6.47
CA VAL A 47 -5.30 -4.00 -7.40
C VAL A 47 -6.23 -3.02 -8.13
N PRO A 48 -5.97 -1.70 -8.07
CA PRO A 48 -6.79 -0.74 -8.79
C PRO A 48 -6.67 -0.95 -10.29
N ARG A 49 -7.78 -0.77 -11.02
CA ARG A 49 -7.77 -0.76 -12.48
C ARG A 49 -7.44 0.64 -12.97
N PRO A 50 -6.48 0.81 -13.89
CA PRO A 50 -6.16 2.13 -14.42
C PRO A 50 -7.32 2.66 -15.27
N GLY A 51 -7.66 3.93 -15.07
CA GLY A 51 -8.56 4.68 -15.93
C GLY A 51 -7.87 5.14 -17.23
N ALA A 52 -8.57 5.97 -18.00
CA ALA A 52 -7.99 6.58 -19.18
C ALA A 52 -6.81 7.49 -18.79
N PHE A 53 -5.68 7.33 -19.48
CA PHE A 53 -4.41 8.05 -19.24
C PHE A 53 -3.71 7.74 -17.90
N GLU A 54 -4.12 6.68 -17.21
CA GLU A 54 -3.41 6.16 -16.03
C GLU A 54 -2.59 4.92 -16.38
N VAL A 55 -1.58 4.62 -15.55
CA VAL A 55 -0.76 3.42 -15.69
C VAL A 55 -0.64 2.73 -14.33
N ILE A 56 -0.50 1.40 -14.36
CA ILE A 56 -0.12 0.63 -13.19
C ILE A 56 1.38 0.40 -13.21
N VAL A 57 2.02 0.64 -12.07
CA VAL A 57 3.46 0.47 -11.88
C VAL A 57 3.69 -0.59 -10.83
N ARG A 58 4.52 -1.58 -11.16
CA ARG A 58 5.10 -2.48 -10.16
C ARG A 58 6.18 -1.73 -9.38
N VAL A 59 5.89 -1.42 -8.12
CA VAL A 59 6.79 -0.66 -7.26
C VAL A 59 7.91 -1.56 -6.76
N MET A 60 9.16 -1.22 -7.11
CA MET A 60 10.35 -1.94 -6.62
C MET A 60 10.92 -1.32 -5.34
N ALA A 61 10.71 -0.01 -5.16
CA ALA A 61 11.09 0.75 -3.97
C ALA A 61 10.23 2.01 -3.87
N ALA A 62 10.02 2.50 -2.65
CA ALA A 62 9.31 3.75 -2.38
C ALA A 62 10.11 4.61 -1.40
N GLY A 63 10.04 5.93 -1.57
CA GLY A 63 10.66 6.89 -0.65
C GLY A 63 9.80 7.13 0.59
N VAL A 64 10.45 7.43 1.71
CA VAL A 64 9.78 7.85 2.95
C VAL A 64 9.61 9.37 2.92
N ASN A 65 8.44 9.87 3.35
CA ASN A 65 8.11 11.29 3.33
C ASN A 65 7.35 11.71 4.61
N TYR A 66 7.52 12.96 5.05
CA TYR A 66 6.80 13.53 6.20
C TYR A 66 5.27 13.49 6.05
N ASN A 67 4.74 13.59 4.83
CA ASN A 67 3.30 13.50 4.58
C ASN A 67 2.71 12.17 5.08
N ASN A 68 3.50 11.09 5.07
CA ASN A 68 3.07 9.78 5.58
C ASN A 68 2.92 9.79 7.11
N VAL A 69 3.71 10.60 7.82
CA VAL A 69 3.59 10.79 9.27
C VAL A 69 2.29 11.52 9.58
N TRP A 70 1.96 12.59 8.84
CA TRP A 70 0.69 13.30 9.02
C TRP A 70 -0.52 12.45 8.67
N ALA A 71 -0.43 11.64 7.61
CA ALA A 71 -1.45 10.68 7.26
C ALA A 71 -1.68 9.65 8.37
N ALA A 72 -0.61 9.11 8.96
CA ALA A 72 -0.71 8.16 10.06
C ALA A 72 -1.36 8.76 11.31
N LEU A 73 -1.05 10.02 11.62
CA LEU A 73 -1.59 10.73 12.79
C LEU A 73 -3.06 11.15 12.63
N GLY A 74 -3.62 11.15 11.41
CA GLY A 74 -4.97 11.68 11.15
C GLY A 74 -5.07 13.21 11.30
N GLN A 75 -3.94 13.90 11.40
CA GLN A 75 -3.87 15.35 11.67
C GLN A 75 -3.17 16.05 10.51
N PRO A 76 -3.91 16.53 9.49
CA PRO A 76 -3.30 17.27 8.41
C PRO A 76 -2.70 18.57 8.95
N VAL A 77 -1.42 18.78 8.68
CA VAL A 77 -0.80 20.09 8.84
C VAL A 77 -0.98 20.81 7.50
N SER A 78 -1.88 21.79 7.48
CA SER A 78 -2.13 22.70 6.34
C SER A 78 -1.20 23.89 6.36
#